data_AF-A0A9E2JJS0-F1
#
_entry.id   AF-A0A9E2JJS0-F1
#
_cell.length_a   1.000
_cell.length_b   1.000
_cell.length_c   1.000
_cell.angle_alpha   90.00
_cell.angle_beta   90.00
_cell.angle_gamma   90.00
#
_symmetry.space_group_name_H-M   'P 1'
#
loop_
_entity.id
_entity.type
_entity.pdbx_description
1 polymer ?
#
loop_
_entity_poly.entity_id
_entity_poly.type
_entity_poly.pdbx_seq_one_letter_code
_entity_poly.pdbx_strand_id
1 'polypeptide(L)'
;MPKTVAYIRVSTDRQDVDNQRLEILNLVNERGLGKAGFVEETVSGRQSWRERKLAQVIEGLAEGDNLVVAELSRLGRSMLEIMEILAVLAGRGVHVYAAKGGWALD
;
A
#
# COMPACT_ATOMS: atom_id res chain seq x y z
N MET A 1 -5.85 1.69 -18.74
CA MET A 1 -4.88 0.79 -18.07
C MET A 1 -5.05 0.97 -16.58
N PRO A 2 -5.04 -0.11 -15.79
CA PRO A 2 -5.16 -0.02 -14.34
C PRO A 2 -3.98 0.77 -13.79
N LYS A 3 -4.26 1.67 -12.85
CA LYS A 3 -3.26 2.47 -12.16
C LYS A 3 -2.66 1.65 -11.03
N THR A 4 -1.35 1.73 -10.87
CA THR A 4 -0.64 1.07 -9.76
C THR A 4 -0.08 2.13 -8.82
N VAL A 5 -0.48 2.07 -7.55
CA VAL A 5 0.00 2.98 -6.50
C VAL A 5 0.76 2.17 -5.46
N ALA A 6 2.00 2.59 -5.20
CA ALA A 6 2.87 2.06 -4.17
C ALA A 6 2.79 2.94 -2.92
N TYR A 7 2.41 2.35 -1.79
CA TYR A 7 2.30 3.07 -0.53
C TYR A 7 3.39 2.65 0.46
N ILE A 8 4.14 3.64 0.96
CA ILE A 8 5.25 3.46 1.90
C ILE A 8 4.97 4.26 3.17
N ARG A 9 5.07 3.59 4.33
CA ARG A 9 4.91 4.21 5.65
C ARG A 9 6.13 3.95 6.51
N VAL A 10 6.79 5.03 6.94
CA VAL A 10 8.00 4.98 7.80
C VAL A 10 7.87 5.87 9.03
N SER A 11 8.63 5.56 10.08
CA SER A 11 8.69 6.34 11.31
C SER A 11 9.73 7.47 11.26
N THR A 12 10.91 7.26 10.65
CA THR A 12 11.96 8.29 10.41
C THR A 12 13.19 7.79 9.64
N ASP A 13 13.35 6.48 9.42
CA ASP A 13 14.57 5.89 8.85
C ASP A 13 14.56 5.90 7.31
N ARG A 14 15.57 6.53 6.69
CA ARG A 14 15.73 6.58 5.22
C ARG A 14 16.18 5.26 4.62
N GLN A 15 16.98 4.46 5.33
CA GLN A 15 17.40 3.15 4.82
C GLN A 15 16.22 2.20 4.69
N ASP A 16 15.22 2.31 5.58
CA ASP A 16 13.98 1.55 5.52
C ASP A 16 13.12 1.92 4.29
N VAL A 17 13.08 3.21 3.90
CA VAL A 17 12.35 3.67 2.70
C VAL A 17 12.88 3.03 1.42
N ASP A 18 14.20 3.06 1.22
CA ASP A 18 14.83 2.57 -0.01
C ASP A 18 14.63 1.06 -0.16
N ASN A 19 14.73 0.31 0.94
CA ASN A 19 14.46 -1.14 0.94
C ASN A 19 13.01 -1.44 0.56
N GLN A 20 12.04 -0.74 1.15
CA GLN A 20 10.63 -0.92 0.81
C GLN A 20 10.35 -0.57 -0.65
N ARG A 21 10.98 0.51 -1.16
CA ARG A 21 10.84 0.91 -2.56
C ARG A 21 11.34 -0.18 -3.50
N LEU A 22 12.52 -0.75 -3.22
CA LEU A 22 13.10 -1.83 -4.01
C LEU A 22 12.21 -3.08 -4.01
N GLU A 23 11.71 -3.49 -2.83
CA GLU A 23 10.80 -4.64 -2.69
C GLU A 23 9.52 -4.46 -3.51
N ILE A 24 8.92 -3.26 -3.45
CA ILE A 24 7.71 -2.94 -4.22
C ILE A 24 8.01 -2.94 -5.73
N LEU A 25 9.12 -2.34 -6.16
CA LEU A 25 9.49 -2.31 -7.58
C LEU A 25 9.70 -3.71 -8.15
N ASN A 26 10.36 -4.59 -7.39
CA ASN A 26 10.56 -5.98 -7.79
C ASN A 26 9.21 -6.69 -7.99
N LEU A 27 8.29 -6.57 -7.03
CA LEU A 27 6.96 -7.17 -7.13
C LEU A 27 6.17 -6.61 -8.32
N VAL A 28 6.19 -5.30 -8.52
CA VAL A 28 5.49 -4.62 -9.62
C VAL A 28 6.01 -5.10 -10.98
N ASN A 29 7.32 -5.28 -11.11
CA ASN A 29 7.94 -5.79 -12.33
C ASN A 29 7.61 -7.28 -12.55
N GLU A 30 7.72 -8.11 -11.51
CA GLU A 30 7.42 -9.54 -11.57
C GLU A 30 5.96 -9.81 -11.98
N ARG A 31 5.03 -9.01 -11.46
CA ARG A 31 3.59 -9.13 -11.72
C ARG A 31 3.14 -8.37 -12.97
N GLY A 32 4.02 -7.61 -13.62
CA GLY A 32 3.67 -6.83 -14.81
C GLY A 32 2.67 -5.71 -14.55
N LEU A 33 2.66 -5.11 -13.34
CA LEU A 33 1.68 -4.09 -12.92
C LEU A 33 1.96 -2.68 -13.50
N GLY A 34 2.89 -2.57 -14.45
CA GLY A 34 3.26 -1.32 -15.09
C GLY A 34 4.01 -0.35 -14.18
N LYS A 35 3.80 0.96 -14.37
CA LYS A 35 4.50 2.00 -13.59
C LYS A 35 3.79 2.26 -12.27
N ALA A 36 4.48 2.03 -11.16
CA ALA A 36 3.98 2.38 -9.84
C ALA A 36 4.19 3.87 -9.50
N GLY A 37 3.14 4.56 -9.10
CA GLY A 37 3.21 5.87 -8.47
C GLY A 37 3.45 5.74 -6.97
N PHE A 38 4.51 6.35 -6.44
CA PHE A 38 4.88 6.23 -5.03
C PHE A 38 4.22 7.31 -4.17
N VAL A 39 3.60 6.89 -3.08
CA VAL A 39 3.10 7.75 -2.02
C VAL A 39 3.81 7.38 -0.73
N GLU A 40 4.65 8.29 -0.27
CA GLU A 40 5.43 8.15 0.96
C GLU A 40 4.82 9.03 2.05
N GLU A 41 4.63 8.45 3.23
CA GLU A 41 4.26 9.18 4.43
C GLU A 41 5.14 8.82 5.63
N THR A 42 5.52 9.87 6.37
CA THR A 42 6.16 9.75 7.68
C THR A 42 5.09 10.03 8.73
N VAL A 43 4.77 9.03 9.56
CA VAL A 43 3.73 9.17 10.59
C VAL A 43 4.31 8.84 11.96
N SER A 44 4.27 9.83 12.85
CA SER A 44 4.48 9.62 14.28
C SER A 44 3.20 9.04 14.90
N GLY A 45 3.34 8.06 15.79
CA GLY A 45 2.22 7.24 16.23
C GLY A 45 1.05 8.00 16.87
N ARG A 46 -0.17 7.64 16.44
CA ARG A 46 -1.55 7.84 17.00
C ARG A 46 -2.61 8.27 15.98
N GLN A 47 -2.22 8.78 14.81
CA GLN A 47 -3.15 9.27 13.77
C GLN A 47 -3.96 8.16 13.05
N SER A 48 -5.29 8.28 12.96
CA SER A 48 -6.15 7.30 12.28
C SER A 48 -5.77 7.11 10.81
N TRP A 49 -5.93 5.92 10.22
CA TRP A 49 -5.66 5.73 8.78
C TRP A 49 -6.49 6.64 7.88
N ARG A 50 -7.67 7.05 8.36
CA ARG A 50 -8.58 8.00 7.69
C ARG A 50 -8.02 9.43 7.59
N GLU A 51 -7.06 9.78 8.44
CA GLU A 51 -6.40 11.09 8.46
C GLU A 51 -5.02 11.06 7.79
N ARG A 52 -4.57 9.88 7.36
CA ARG A 52 -3.27 9.66 6.70
C ARG A 52 -3.38 9.87 5.19
N LYS A 53 -2.24 9.97 4.49
CA LYS A 53 -2.26 10.01 3.01
C LYS A 53 -2.83 8.73 2.44
N LEU A 54 -2.77 7.62 3.19
CA LEU A 54 -3.44 6.37 2.83
C LEU A 54 -4.92 6.55 2.49
N ALA A 55 -5.67 7.38 3.23
CA ALA A 55 -7.08 7.63 2.92
C ALA A 55 -7.25 8.25 1.53
N GLN A 56 -6.43 9.25 1.20
CA GLN A 56 -6.43 9.91 -0.11
C GLN A 56 -6.01 8.96 -1.23
N VAL A 57 -5.05 8.07 -0.96
CA VAL A 57 -4.66 7.01 -1.90
C VAL A 57 -5.84 6.11 -2.20
N ILE A 58 -6.50 5.59 -1.15
CA ILE A 58 -7.66 4.72 -1.31
C ILE A 58 -8.72 5.46 -2.12
N GLU A 59 -9.14 6.65 -1.71
CA GLU A 59 -10.16 7.45 -2.40
C GLU A 59 -9.88 7.66 -3.89
N GLY A 60 -8.61 7.87 -4.26
CA GLY A 60 -8.15 8.10 -5.62
C GLY A 60 -7.86 6.85 -6.46
N LEU A 61 -8.14 5.65 -5.95
CA LEU A 61 -8.14 4.39 -6.69
C LEU A 61 -9.55 4.06 -7.17
N ALA A 62 -9.65 3.52 -8.39
CA ALA A 62 -10.87 2.99 -8.99
C ALA A 62 -10.84 1.45 -9.05
N GLU A 63 -11.98 0.86 -9.43
CA GLU A 63 -12.08 -0.57 -9.67
C GLU A 63 -11.05 -1.05 -10.71
N GLY A 64 -10.37 -2.15 -10.40
CA GLY A 64 -9.29 -2.73 -11.18
C GLY A 64 -7.92 -2.09 -10.99
N ASP A 65 -7.81 -0.98 -10.23
CA ASP A 65 -6.52 -0.41 -9.86
C ASP A 65 -5.81 -1.27 -8.81
N ASN A 66 -4.50 -1.05 -8.66
CA ASN A 66 -3.64 -1.83 -7.77
C ASN A 66 -3.06 -0.94 -6.66
N LEU A 67 -3.17 -1.40 -5.42
CA LEU A 67 -2.42 -0.89 -4.28
C LEU A 67 -1.28 -1.86 -3.93
N VAL A 68 -0.06 -1.37 -3.86
CA VAL A 68 1.12 -2.18 -3.54
C VAL A 68 1.81 -1.66 -2.28
N VAL A 69 2.14 -2.56 -1.37
CA VAL A 69 2.89 -2.27 -0.14
C VAL A 69 4.05 -3.24 0.03
N ALA A 70 5.08 -2.84 0.77
CA ALA A 70 6.17 -3.77 1.10
C ALA A 70 5.68 -4.93 2.00
N GLU A 71 4.75 -4.64 2.91
CA GLU A 71 4.11 -5.59 3.81
C GLU A 71 2.77 -5.03 4.33
N LEU A 72 1.84 -5.89 4.75
CA LEU A 72 0.50 -5.48 5.22
C LEU A 72 0.54 -4.54 6.44
N SER A 73 1.57 -4.66 7.28
CA SER A 73 1.75 -3.79 8.44
C SER A 73 1.94 -2.32 8.07
N ARG A 74 2.20 -1.98 6.80
CA ARG A 74 2.24 -0.60 6.33
C ARG A 74 0.85 0.05 6.31
N LEU A 75 -0.22 -0.72 6.09
CA LEU A 75 -1.59 -0.21 5.99
C LEU A 75 -2.12 0.26 7.35
N GLY A 76 -2.01 -0.58 8.36
CA GLY A 76 -2.59 -0.35 9.70
C GLY A 76 -1.57 -0.50 10.82
N ARG A 77 -2.01 -0.26 12.05
CA ARG A 77 -1.23 -0.40 13.29
C ARG A 77 -1.74 -1.57 14.14
N SER A 78 -2.88 -2.15 13.78
CA SER A 78 -3.42 -3.39 14.33
C SER A 78 -3.96 -4.27 13.22
N MET A 79 -4.11 -5.57 13.49
CA MET A 79 -4.75 -6.49 12.55
C MET A 79 -6.16 -6.03 12.19
N LEU A 80 -6.93 -5.53 13.16
CA LEU A 80 -8.29 -5.02 12.91
C LEU A 80 -8.29 -3.84 11.94
N GLU A 81 -7.37 -2.89 12.09
CA GLU A 81 -7.24 -1.74 11.18
C GLU A 81 -6.84 -2.19 9.77
N ILE A 82 -5.92 -3.17 9.67
CA ILE A 82 -5.52 -3.75 8.37
C ILE A 82 -6.74 -4.42 7.70
N MET A 83 -7.50 -5.22 8.45
CA MET A 83 -8.68 -5.91 7.91
C MET A 83 -9.78 -4.92 7.49
N GLU A 84 -10.00 -3.84 8.24
CA GLU A 84 -10.93 -2.77 7.84
C GLU A 84 -10.50 -2.15 6.50
N ILE A 85 -9.22 -1.79 6.36
CA ILE A 85 -8.68 -1.19 5.12
C ILE A 85 -8.82 -2.17 3.95
N LEU A 86 -8.48 -3.44 4.14
CA LEU A 86 -8.61 -4.46 3.11
C LEU A 86 -10.07 -4.67 2.69
N ALA A 87 -11.02 -4.67 3.63
CA ALA A 87 -12.44 -4.76 3.33
C ALA A 87 -12.93 -3.58 2.49
N VAL A 88 -12.47 -2.36 2.80
CA VAL A 88 -12.78 -1.16 2.00
C VAL A 88 -12.23 -1.27 0.57
N LEU A 89 -10.99 -1.74 0.42
CA LEU A 89 -10.36 -1.93 -0.90
C LEU A 89 -11.08 -3.01 -1.72
N ALA A 90 -11.41 -4.15 -1.09
CA ALA A 90 -12.19 -5.23 -1.70
C ALA A 90 -13.56 -4.73 -2.18
N GLY A 91 -14.28 -3.98 -1.35
CA GLY A 91 -15.59 -3.42 -1.70
C GLY A 91 -15.54 -2.40 -2.86
N ARG A 92 -14.34 -1.90 -3.20
CA ARG A 92 -14.10 -0.99 -4.33
C ARG A 92 -13.48 -1.69 -5.54
N GLY A 93 -13.28 -3.02 -5.47
CA GLY A 93 -12.66 -3.81 -6.53
C GLY A 93 -11.21 -3.43 -6.80
N VAL A 94 -10.48 -2.97 -5.77
CA VAL A 94 -9.06 -2.62 -5.86
C VAL A 94 -8.22 -3.84 -5.48
N HIS A 95 -7.27 -4.23 -6.32
CA HIS A 95 -6.35 -5.31 -6.01
C HIS A 95 -5.27 -4.82 -5.03
N VAL A 96 -4.87 -5.68 -4.09
CA VAL A 96 -3.85 -5.33 -3.09
C VAL A 96 -2.73 -6.35 -3.10
N TYR A 97 -1.48 -5.89 -3.19
CA TYR A 97 -0.30 -6.74 -3.21
C TYR A 97 0.68 -6.36 -2.10
N ALA A 98 1.23 -7.37 -1.41
CA ALA A 98 2.31 -7.20 -0.46
C ALA A 98 3.58 -7.92 -0.96
N ALA A 99 4.70 -7.21 -1.04
CA ALA A 99 5.96 -7.78 -1.51
C ALA A 99 6.48 -8.88 -0.57
N LYS A 100 6.41 -8.66 0.75
CA LYS A 100 6.73 -9.67 1.76
C LYS A 100 5.56 -10.60 2.02
N GLY A 101 5.87 -11.89 2.11
CA GLY A 101 4.89 -12.95 2.41
C GLY A 101 4.06 -13.41 1.22
N GLY A 102 4.26 -12.83 0.03
CA GLY A 102 3.58 -13.26 -1.20
C GLY A 102 2.05 -13.10 -1.15
N TRP A 103 1.55 -12.18 -0.32
CA TRP A 103 0.12 -11.99 -0.11
C TRP A 103 -0.48 -11.11 -1.21
N ALA A 104 -1.65 -11.51 -1.71
CA ALA A 104 -2.44 -10.76 -2.66
C ALA A 104 -3.93 -10.86 -2.34
N LEU A 105 -4.66 -9.81 -2.68
CA LEU A 105 -6.11 -9.75 -2.73
C LEU A 105 -6.48 -9.32 -4.15
N ASP A 106 -7.04 -10.26 -4.90
CA ASP A 106 -7.47 -10.13 -6.29
C ASP A 106 -9.01 -10.09 -6.37
#